data_AF-A0AA39PMT7-F1
#
_entry.id   AF-A0AA39PMT7-F1
#
_cell.length_a   1.000
_cell.length_b   1.000
_cell.length_c   1.000
_cell.angle_alpha   90.00
_cell.angle_beta   90.00
_cell.angle_gamma   90.00
#
_symmetry.space_group_name_H-M   'P 1'
#
loop_
_entity.id
_entity.type
_entity.pdbx_description
1 polymer ?
#
loop_
_entity_poly.entity_id
_entity_poly.type
_entity_poly.pdbx_seq_one_letter_code
_entity_poly.pdbx_strand_id
1 'polypeptide(L)'
;MLKEFDLPQELVDRIVDELEDDRITLKNLVLVSRSFRERARHHLLRVFTLRQYSDHELHLISHLFSEASPIPLSVRSLRIHPFNPLLNDILPLLRNVSHVHIHTGFGEVLRSPGFAQVLSTYPLTTLRVGEHRGLHPATSTSIHYGDFFHFVRCLPQKIEYVSLMYGYTCKHPSAGDISTIKGPSVGTIEPSLSWTKAAHLSS
;
A
#
# COMPACT_ATOMS: atom_id res chain seq x y z
N MET A 1 -44.77 -19.27 13.88
CA MET A 1 -44.19 -18.44 12.80
C MET A 1 -43.29 -17.40 13.45
N LEU A 2 -41.99 -17.67 13.54
CA LEU A 2 -41.03 -16.66 13.96
C LEU A 2 -40.89 -15.69 12.80
N LYS A 3 -41.27 -14.42 13.02
CA LYS A 3 -40.96 -13.33 12.08
C LYS A 3 -39.45 -13.35 11.86
N GLU A 4 -39.03 -13.42 10.60
CA GLU A 4 -37.67 -13.11 10.23
C GLU A 4 -37.33 -11.74 10.84
N PHE A 5 -36.41 -11.75 11.80
CA PHE A 5 -35.81 -10.53 12.31
C PHE A 5 -34.89 -10.02 11.20
N ASP A 6 -35.47 -9.29 10.24
CA ASP A 6 -34.70 -8.58 9.24
C ASP A 6 -33.99 -7.42 9.94
N LEU A 7 -32.71 -7.63 10.22
CA LEU A 7 -31.85 -6.58 10.74
C LEU A 7 -31.75 -5.46 9.68
N PRO A 8 -31.94 -4.18 10.05
CA PRO A 8 -31.71 -3.07 9.13
C PRO A 8 -30.34 -3.16 8.47
N GLN A 9 -30.27 -2.90 7.17
CA GLN A 9 -29.04 -3.03 6.40
C GLN A 9 -27.94 -2.11 6.94
N GLU A 10 -28.27 -0.95 7.53
CA GLU A 10 -27.25 -0.09 8.15
C GLU A 10 -26.57 -0.75 9.35
N LEU A 11 -27.30 -1.58 10.12
CA LEU A 11 -26.71 -2.32 11.23
C LEU A 11 -25.85 -3.48 10.72
N VAL A 12 -26.31 -4.17 9.67
CA VAL A 12 -25.52 -5.20 8.98
C VAL A 12 -24.20 -4.61 8.48
N ASP A 13 -24.26 -3.48 7.77
CA ASP A 13 -23.08 -2.83 7.20
C ASP A 13 -22.10 -2.39 8.29
N ARG A 14 -22.60 -1.84 9.41
CA ARG A 14 -21.74 -1.49 10.56
C ARG A 14 -21.04 -2.70 11.15
N ILE A 15 -21.74 -3.83 11.32
CA ILE A 15 -21.12 -5.07 11.83
C ILE A 15 -20.01 -5.53 10.88
N VAL A 16 -20.23 -5.45 9.57
CA VAL A 16 -19.21 -5.82 8.57
C VAL A 16 -18.04 -4.84 8.59
N ASP A 17 -18.29 -3.55 8.79
CA ASP A 17 -17.25 -2.52 8.85
C ASP A 17 -16.31 -2.72 10.05
N GLU A 18 -16.84 -3.14 11.21
CA GLU A 18 -16.02 -3.50 12.39
C GLU A 18 -15.10 -4.70 12.14
N LEU A 19 -15.35 -5.47 11.07
CA LEU A 19 -14.58 -6.66 10.69
C LEU A 19 -13.62 -6.38 9.51
N GLU A 20 -13.39 -5.11 9.13
CA GLU A 20 -12.63 -4.77 7.93
C GLU A 20 -11.21 -5.39 7.87
N ASP A 21 -10.58 -5.61 9.03
CA ASP A 21 -9.24 -6.20 9.15
C ASP A 21 -9.25 -7.74 9.21
N ASP A 22 -10.38 -8.38 9.55
CA ASP A 22 -10.50 -9.84 9.63
C ASP A 22 -10.96 -10.43 8.30
N ARG A 23 -9.98 -10.61 7.40
CA ARG A 23 -10.22 -11.20 6.08
C ARG A 23 -10.81 -12.61 6.12
N ILE A 24 -10.56 -13.39 7.18
CA ILE A 24 -11.07 -14.77 7.27
C ILE A 24 -12.58 -14.69 7.55
N THR A 25 -12.96 -13.90 8.55
CA THR A 25 -14.37 -13.70 8.88
C THR A 25 -15.14 -13.04 7.73
N LEU A 26 -14.56 -12.03 7.07
CA LEU A 26 -15.17 -11.41 5.88
C LEU A 26 -15.42 -12.41 4.74
N LYS A 27 -14.48 -13.33 4.47
CA LYS A 27 -14.68 -14.40 3.47
C LYS A 27 -15.85 -15.30 3.85
N ASN A 28 -15.98 -15.65 5.12
CA ASN A 28 -17.09 -16.47 5.60
C ASN A 28 -18.42 -15.72 5.45
N LEU A 29 -18.47 -14.43 5.80
CA LEU A 29 -19.68 -13.61 5.68
C LEU A 29 -20.24 -13.53 4.25
N VAL A 30 -19.37 -13.48 3.24
CA VAL A 30 -19.76 -13.51 1.82
C VAL A 30 -20.56 -14.77 1.45
N LEU A 31 -20.28 -15.88 2.14
CA LEU A 31 -20.90 -17.19 1.90
C LEU A 31 -22.19 -17.40 2.73
N VAL A 32 -22.32 -16.74 3.88
CA VAL A 32 -23.43 -16.96 4.82
C VAL A 32 -24.76 -16.39 4.32
N SER A 33 -24.78 -15.13 3.88
CA SER A 33 -26.02 -14.49 3.41
C SER A 33 -25.76 -13.40 2.37
N ARG A 34 -26.78 -13.11 1.56
CA ARG A 34 -26.76 -12.01 0.58
C ARG A 34 -26.62 -10.65 1.25
N SER A 35 -27.16 -10.46 2.46
CA SER A 35 -27.15 -9.17 3.17
C SER A 35 -25.73 -8.73 3.57
N PHE A 36 -24.82 -9.66 3.85
CA PHE A 36 -23.41 -9.35 4.16
C PHE A 36 -22.53 -9.24 2.92
N ARG A 37 -22.99 -9.78 1.78
CA ARG A 37 -22.13 -10.10 0.63
C ARG A 37 -21.48 -8.88 0.01
N GLU A 38 -22.24 -7.86 -0.31
CA GLU A 38 -21.72 -6.70 -1.04
C GLU A 38 -20.75 -5.89 -0.18
N ARG A 39 -21.11 -5.63 1.09
CA ARG A 39 -20.24 -4.90 2.02
C ARG A 39 -18.97 -5.68 2.35
N ALA A 40 -19.06 -6.99 2.57
CA ALA A 40 -17.88 -7.81 2.84
C ALA A 40 -16.96 -7.93 1.61
N ARG A 41 -17.52 -8.06 0.40
CA ARG A 41 -16.75 -8.03 -0.85
C ARG A 41 -16.02 -6.71 -1.04
N HIS A 42 -16.68 -5.59 -0.75
CA HIS A 42 -16.05 -4.27 -0.81
C HIS A 42 -14.76 -4.23 0.05
N HIS A 43 -14.81 -4.69 1.30
CA HIS A 43 -13.61 -4.75 2.17
C HIS A 43 -12.56 -5.75 1.68
N LEU A 44 -12.98 -6.92 1.19
CA LEU A 44 -12.06 -7.93 0.67
C LEU A 44 -11.28 -7.44 -0.55
N LEU A 45 -11.92 -6.67 -1.43
CA LEU A 45 -11.34 -6.12 -2.66
C LEU A 45 -10.60 -4.79 -2.43
N ARG A 46 -10.82 -4.12 -1.30
CA ARG A 46 -10.15 -2.86 -0.95
C ARG A 46 -8.62 -2.98 -0.87
N VAL A 47 -8.12 -4.16 -0.45
CA VAL A 47 -6.69 -4.44 -0.33
C VAL A 47 -6.26 -5.45 -1.38
N PHE A 48 -5.49 -5.00 -2.37
CA PHE A 48 -4.90 -5.85 -3.38
C PHE A 48 -3.46 -6.19 -2.98
N THR A 49 -3.20 -7.49 -2.76
CA THR A 49 -1.89 -7.97 -2.33
C THR A 49 -1.29 -8.81 -3.43
N LEU A 50 -0.17 -8.34 -3.97
CA LEU A 50 0.65 -9.02 -4.96
C LEU A 50 1.66 -9.87 -4.21
N ARG A 51 1.32 -11.15 -4.01
CA ARG A 51 2.18 -12.14 -3.34
C ARG A 51 2.49 -13.29 -4.27
N GLN A 52 3.74 -13.38 -4.71
CA GLN A 52 4.29 -14.56 -5.41
C GLN A 52 3.42 -15.09 -6.56
N TYR A 53 2.71 -14.20 -7.28
CA TYR A 53 1.96 -14.60 -8.46
C TYR A 53 2.94 -15.03 -9.55
N SER A 54 2.63 -16.16 -10.17
CA SER A 54 3.27 -16.57 -11.41
C SER A 54 2.94 -15.58 -12.53
N ASP A 55 3.80 -15.51 -13.55
CA ASP A 55 3.60 -14.62 -14.70
C ASP A 55 2.25 -14.89 -15.38
N HIS A 56 1.82 -16.15 -15.43
CA HIS A 56 0.52 -16.54 -15.95
C HIS A 56 -0.65 -15.94 -15.14
N GLU A 57 -0.58 -15.99 -13.81
CA GLU A 57 -1.61 -15.38 -12.95
C GLU A 57 -1.66 -13.86 -13.10
N LEU A 58 -0.50 -13.20 -13.25
CA LEU A 58 -0.45 -11.76 -13.51
C LEU A 58 -1.08 -11.40 -14.86
N HIS A 59 -0.84 -12.19 -15.90
CA HIS A 59 -1.50 -12.00 -17.20
C HIS A 59 -3.03 -12.18 -17.10
N LEU A 60 -3.51 -13.21 -16.38
CA LEU A 60 -4.94 -13.40 -16.15
C LEU A 60 -5.55 -12.23 -15.38
N ILE A 61 -4.88 -11.73 -14.35
CA ILE A 61 -5.32 -10.57 -13.58
C ILE A 61 -5.38 -9.32 -14.47
N SER A 62 -4.34 -9.08 -15.26
CA SER A 62 -4.29 -7.94 -16.19
C SER A 62 -5.46 -7.99 -17.18
N HIS A 63 -5.72 -9.15 -17.76
CA HIS A 63 -6.86 -9.37 -18.65
C HIS A 63 -8.19 -9.11 -17.93
N LEU A 64 -8.41 -9.73 -16.77
CA LEU A 64 -9.62 -9.54 -15.95
C LEU A 64 -9.85 -8.07 -15.57
N PHE A 65 -8.79 -7.32 -15.31
CA PHE A 65 -8.89 -5.90 -14.98
C PHE A 65 -9.16 -5.03 -16.21
N SER A 66 -8.70 -5.45 -17.38
CA SER A 66 -8.92 -4.74 -18.65
C SER A 66 -10.35 -4.88 -19.20
N GLU A 67 -11.03 -5.99 -18.93
CA GLU A 67 -12.38 -6.31 -19.43
C GLU A 67 -13.52 -5.60 -18.67
N ALA A 68 -13.35 -4.30 -18.40
CA ALA A 68 -14.35 -3.46 -17.71
C ALA A 68 -14.80 -3.99 -16.32
N SER A 69 -13.92 -4.74 -15.64
CA SER A 69 -14.20 -5.21 -14.29
C SER A 69 -14.26 -4.05 -13.30
N PRO A 70 -15.21 -4.04 -12.34
CA PRO A 70 -15.26 -3.02 -11.27
C PRO A 70 -14.21 -3.26 -10.18
N ILE A 71 -13.49 -4.38 -10.24
CA ILE A 71 -12.51 -4.78 -9.21
C ILE A 71 -11.39 -3.73 -9.05
N PRO A 72 -10.71 -3.27 -10.11
CA PRO A 72 -9.59 -2.32 -9.98
C PRO A 72 -9.99 -1.00 -9.32
N LEU A 73 -11.23 -0.57 -9.54
CA LEU A 73 -11.78 0.67 -8.98
C LEU A 73 -12.05 0.57 -7.48
N SER A 74 -12.29 -0.63 -6.97
CA SER A 74 -12.50 -0.89 -5.54
C SER A 74 -11.19 -0.92 -4.74
N VAL A 75 -10.05 -1.11 -5.40
CA VAL A 75 -8.75 -1.21 -4.72
C VAL A 75 -8.31 0.16 -4.21
N ARG A 76 -8.05 0.24 -2.90
CA ARG A 76 -7.54 1.44 -2.21
C ARG A 76 -6.16 1.24 -1.61
N SER A 77 -5.81 0.00 -1.26
CA SER A 77 -4.50 -0.36 -0.73
C SER A 77 -3.83 -1.39 -1.61
N LEU A 78 -2.59 -1.10 -1.99
CA LEU A 78 -1.74 -1.97 -2.79
C LEU A 78 -0.57 -2.46 -1.94
N ARG A 79 -0.38 -3.77 -1.86
CA ARG A 79 0.73 -4.41 -1.14
C ARG A 79 1.58 -5.23 -2.13
N ILE A 80 2.88 -4.96 -2.21
CA ILE A 80 3.79 -5.54 -3.22
C ILE A 80 4.87 -6.41 -2.56
N HIS A 81 4.80 -7.75 -2.74
CA HIS A 81 5.69 -8.76 -2.13
C HIS A 81 6.00 -9.98 -3.02
N PRO A 82 7.25 -10.20 -3.46
CA PRO A 82 8.23 -9.21 -3.91
C PRO A 82 7.77 -8.50 -5.20
N PHE A 83 8.55 -7.52 -5.68
CA PHE A 83 8.27 -6.83 -6.94
C PHE A 83 8.43 -7.79 -8.14
N ASN A 84 7.43 -7.81 -9.04
CA ASN A 84 7.49 -8.46 -10.34
C ASN A 84 7.38 -7.37 -11.44
N PRO A 85 8.28 -7.30 -12.44
CA PRO A 85 8.20 -6.31 -13.52
C PRO A 85 6.87 -6.31 -14.30
N LEU A 86 6.21 -7.47 -14.42
CA LEU A 86 4.90 -7.59 -15.08
C LEU A 86 3.78 -6.82 -14.37
N LEU A 87 4.03 -6.34 -13.14
CA LEU A 87 3.12 -5.44 -12.46
C LEU A 87 2.90 -4.13 -13.22
N ASN A 88 3.83 -3.73 -14.07
CA ASN A 88 3.70 -2.51 -14.87
C ASN A 88 2.44 -2.50 -15.77
N ASP A 89 1.90 -3.67 -16.13
CA ASP A 89 0.65 -3.78 -16.90
C ASP A 89 -0.60 -3.62 -16.02
N ILE A 90 -0.52 -4.04 -14.75
CA ILE A 90 -1.65 -4.04 -13.81
C ILE A 90 -1.77 -2.70 -13.09
N LEU A 91 -0.64 -2.09 -12.72
CA LEU A 91 -0.62 -0.85 -11.92
C LEU A 91 -1.47 0.26 -12.55
N PRO A 92 -1.36 0.60 -13.85
CA PRO A 92 -2.18 1.66 -14.45
C PRO A 92 -3.70 1.47 -14.33
N LEU A 93 -4.15 0.24 -14.07
CA LEU A 93 -5.57 -0.10 -13.89
C LEU A 93 -6.07 0.24 -12.48
N LEU A 94 -5.19 0.31 -11.49
CA LEU A 94 -5.49 0.51 -10.07
C LEU A 94 -5.55 2.01 -9.67
N ARG A 95 -6.35 2.79 -10.39
CA ARG A 95 -6.34 4.28 -10.32
C ARG A 95 -6.74 4.89 -8.98
N ASN A 96 -7.40 4.12 -8.11
CA ASN A 96 -7.99 4.60 -6.86
C ASN A 96 -7.14 4.29 -5.61
N VAL A 97 -5.92 3.79 -5.81
CA VAL A 97 -4.99 3.43 -4.73
C VAL A 97 -4.54 4.69 -4.00
N SER A 98 -4.71 4.69 -2.67
CA SER A 98 -4.27 5.77 -1.77
C SER A 98 -3.18 5.31 -0.81
N HIS A 99 -3.09 4.00 -0.56
CA HIS A 99 -2.09 3.41 0.32
C HIS A 99 -1.24 2.39 -0.45
N VAL A 100 0.05 2.62 -0.55
CA VAL A 100 1.00 1.66 -1.15
C VAL A 100 1.94 1.15 -0.08
N HIS A 101 2.12 -0.16 -0.01
CA HIS A 101 3.07 -0.82 0.88
C HIS A 101 3.97 -1.77 0.09
N ILE A 102 5.25 -1.47 0.05
CA ILE A 102 6.29 -2.28 -0.58
C ILE A 102 7.07 -2.96 0.54
N HIS A 103 6.88 -4.26 0.79
CA HIS A 103 7.64 -4.91 1.89
C HIS A 103 9.07 -5.27 1.47
N THR A 104 9.23 -5.83 0.27
CA THR A 104 10.51 -6.30 -0.26
C THR A 104 10.64 -5.91 -1.72
N GLY A 105 11.87 -5.82 -2.20
CA GLY A 105 12.13 -5.50 -3.60
C GLY A 105 12.06 -4.01 -3.95
N PHE A 106 12.26 -3.11 -2.97
CA PHE A 106 12.19 -1.67 -3.26
C PHE A 106 13.32 -1.19 -4.17
N GLY A 107 14.51 -1.81 -4.12
CA GLY A 107 15.58 -1.51 -5.06
C GLY A 107 15.19 -1.81 -6.51
N GLU A 108 14.44 -2.90 -6.71
CA GLU A 108 13.90 -3.33 -8.00
C GLU A 108 12.77 -2.40 -8.45
N VAL A 109 11.94 -1.95 -7.51
CA VAL A 109 10.94 -0.90 -7.77
C VAL A 109 11.59 0.39 -8.26
N LEU A 110 12.67 0.84 -7.62
CA LEU A 110 13.42 2.04 -8.02
C LEU A 110 14.02 1.90 -9.42
N ARG A 111 14.46 0.69 -9.78
CA ARG A 111 15.03 0.37 -11.11
C ARG A 111 13.96 0.14 -12.18
N SER A 112 12.71 -0.07 -11.80
CA SER A 112 11.62 -0.31 -12.75
C SER A 112 11.23 0.99 -13.46
N PRO A 113 11.42 1.08 -14.78
CA PRO A 113 11.00 2.26 -15.53
C PRO A 113 9.47 2.41 -15.44
N GLY A 114 9.01 3.63 -15.19
CA GLY A 114 7.57 3.95 -15.17
C GLY A 114 6.86 3.67 -13.85
N PHE A 115 7.42 2.91 -12.91
CA PHE A 115 6.72 2.61 -11.65
C PHE A 115 6.44 3.89 -10.84
N ALA A 116 7.45 4.75 -10.66
CA ALA A 116 7.29 6.04 -9.99
C ALA A 116 6.28 6.95 -10.71
N GLN A 117 6.27 6.89 -12.04
CA GLN A 117 5.32 7.64 -12.86
C GLN A 117 3.90 7.12 -12.69
N VAL A 118 3.68 5.82 -12.58
CA VAL A 118 2.35 5.27 -12.32
C VAL A 118 1.88 5.66 -10.92
N LEU A 119 2.74 5.54 -9.90
CA LEU A 119 2.39 5.97 -8.55
C LEU A 119 2.08 7.46 -8.46
N SER A 120 2.68 8.30 -9.31
CA SER A 120 2.35 9.73 -9.33
C SER A 120 0.98 10.04 -9.92
N THR A 121 0.36 9.10 -10.63
CA THR A 121 -1.04 9.23 -11.08
C THR A 121 -2.06 8.91 -9.99
N TYR A 122 -1.64 8.26 -8.91
CA TYR A 122 -2.54 7.83 -7.84
C TYR A 122 -2.86 8.97 -6.87
N PRO A 123 -4.05 8.96 -6.24
CA PRO A 123 -4.38 9.82 -5.10
C PRO A 123 -3.68 9.32 -3.83
N LEU A 124 -2.36 9.15 -3.88
CA LEU A 124 -1.56 8.54 -2.83
C LEU A 124 -1.50 9.45 -1.60
N THR A 125 -1.92 8.93 -0.45
CA THR A 125 -1.81 9.59 0.86
C THR A 125 -0.76 8.90 1.72
N THR A 126 -0.53 7.60 1.52
CA THR A 126 0.38 6.80 2.34
C THR A 126 1.30 5.97 1.45
N LEU A 127 2.61 6.10 1.68
CA LEU A 127 3.62 5.19 1.14
C LEU A 127 4.39 4.53 2.28
N ARG A 128 4.40 3.21 2.31
CA ARG A 128 5.20 2.43 3.26
C ARG A 128 6.22 1.60 2.49
N VAL A 129 7.48 1.71 2.88
CA VAL A 129 8.58 0.94 2.31
C VAL A 129 9.28 0.20 3.44
N GLY A 130 9.34 -1.11 3.34
CA GLY A 130 9.96 -1.96 4.33
C GLY A 130 9.06 -3.06 4.89
N GLU A 131 9.71 -4.00 5.54
CA GLU A 131 9.15 -5.27 6.01
C GLU A 131 8.19 -5.08 7.19
N HIS A 132 7.15 -5.89 7.16
CA HIS A 132 6.22 -6.06 8.27
C HIS A 132 6.94 -6.80 9.39
N ARG A 133 6.81 -6.32 10.64
CA ARG A 133 7.37 -6.98 11.83
C ARG A 133 7.04 -8.49 11.77
N GLY A 134 8.06 -9.35 11.73
CA GLY A 134 7.92 -10.81 11.83
C GLY A 134 8.59 -11.67 10.76
N LEU A 135 9.16 -11.09 9.70
CA LEU A 135 10.00 -11.83 8.73
C LEU A 135 11.48 -11.51 8.98
N HIS A 136 12.33 -12.54 8.93
CA HIS A 136 13.77 -12.41 9.07
C HIS A 136 14.34 -11.65 7.85
N PRO A 137 15.36 -10.78 8.04
CA PRO A 137 15.91 -9.95 6.97
C PRO A 137 16.58 -10.81 5.91
N ALA A 138 15.83 -11.24 4.92
CA ALA A 138 16.39 -11.84 3.72
C ALA A 138 16.95 -10.71 2.86
N THR A 139 18.26 -10.49 3.00
CA THR A 139 19.11 -9.72 2.08
C THR A 139 18.54 -8.34 1.74
N SER A 140 18.66 -7.40 2.67
CA SER A 140 18.60 -5.98 2.36
C SER A 140 19.71 -5.67 1.36
N THR A 141 19.37 -5.59 0.08
CA THR A 141 20.10 -4.67 -0.79
C THR A 141 20.03 -3.31 -0.10
N SER A 142 21.20 -2.74 0.18
CA SER A 142 21.31 -1.42 0.78
C SER A 142 20.68 -0.42 -0.19
N ILE A 143 19.42 -0.06 0.05
CA ILE A 143 18.78 1.02 -0.69
C ILE A 143 19.54 2.29 -0.30
N HIS A 144 20.19 2.93 -1.27
CA HIS A 144 20.81 4.22 -1.00
C HIS A 144 19.70 5.21 -0.67
N TYR A 145 19.82 5.88 0.48
CA TYR A 145 18.86 6.89 0.92
C TYR A 145 18.60 7.95 -0.17
N GLY A 146 19.62 8.29 -0.96
CA GLY A 146 19.51 9.19 -2.11
C GLY A 146 18.46 8.74 -3.13
N ASP A 147 18.47 7.47 -3.54
CA ASP A 147 17.52 6.93 -4.52
C ASP A 147 16.08 6.96 -3.99
N PHE A 148 15.92 6.67 -2.70
CA PHE A 148 14.63 6.79 -2.02
C PHE A 148 14.12 8.25 -2.01
N PHE A 149 14.99 9.22 -1.69
CA PHE A 149 14.60 10.62 -1.69
C PHE A 149 14.25 11.12 -3.10
N HIS A 150 15.02 10.73 -4.12
CA HIS A 150 14.70 11.03 -5.51
C HIS A 150 13.35 10.44 -5.91
N PHE A 151 13.07 9.20 -5.53
CA PHE A 151 11.79 8.56 -5.78
C PHE A 151 10.62 9.29 -5.12
N VAL A 152 10.74 9.62 -3.82
CA VAL A 152 9.69 10.34 -3.09
C VAL A 152 9.43 11.71 -3.71
N ARG A 153 10.46 12.40 -4.23
CA ARG A 153 10.32 13.68 -4.94
C ARG A 153 9.54 13.57 -6.25
N CYS A 154 9.54 12.42 -6.89
CA CYS A 154 8.76 12.18 -8.10
C CYS A 154 7.27 11.96 -7.81
N LEU A 155 6.89 11.81 -6.54
CA LEU A 155 5.51 11.55 -6.15
C LEU A 155 4.72 12.85 -5.92
N PRO A 156 3.38 12.78 -5.94
CA PRO A 156 2.54 13.96 -5.81
C PRO A 156 2.70 14.57 -4.42
N GLN A 157 2.57 15.89 -4.32
CA GLN A 157 2.71 16.66 -3.08
C GLN A 157 1.73 16.29 -1.95
N LYS A 158 0.82 15.35 -2.19
CA LYS A 158 -0.27 14.92 -1.29
C LYS A 158 0.10 13.75 -0.39
N ILE A 159 1.32 13.21 -0.46
CA ILE A 159 1.71 12.13 0.44
C ILE A 159 1.82 12.67 1.85
N GLU A 160 0.98 12.18 2.75
CA GLU A 160 0.96 12.62 4.15
C GLU A 160 2.00 11.86 4.98
N TYR A 161 2.24 10.60 4.61
CA TYR A 161 3.03 9.68 5.40
C TYR A 161 3.95 8.81 4.54
N VAL A 162 5.24 8.86 4.87
CA VAL A 162 6.26 7.97 4.34
C VAL A 162 6.94 7.25 5.50
N SER A 163 6.91 5.91 5.51
CA SER A 163 7.62 5.10 6.50
C SER A 163 8.68 4.25 5.83
N LEU A 164 9.87 4.26 6.42
CA LEU A 164 10.98 3.38 6.10
C LEU A 164 11.06 2.23 7.13
N MET A 165 11.89 1.23 6.82
CA MET A 165 12.29 0.21 7.79
C MET A 165 12.79 0.82 9.10
N TYR A 166 12.63 0.06 10.20
CA TYR A 166 13.07 0.44 11.55
C TYR A 166 12.35 1.65 12.19
N GLY A 167 11.18 2.03 11.67
CA GLY A 167 10.33 3.03 12.33
C GLY A 167 10.71 4.49 12.06
N TYR A 168 11.55 4.72 11.04
CA TYR A 168 11.78 6.07 10.54
C TYR A 168 10.58 6.53 9.74
N THR A 169 10.03 7.68 10.12
CA THR A 169 8.91 8.30 9.41
C THR A 169 9.31 9.70 8.96
N CYS A 170 8.91 10.07 7.73
CA CYS A 170 9.07 11.42 7.23
C CYS A 170 7.73 11.94 6.67
N LYS A 171 7.48 13.23 6.90
CA LYS A 171 6.40 13.99 6.24
C LYS A 171 6.92 14.52 4.91
N HIS A 172 6.08 14.54 3.89
CA HIS A 172 6.47 14.96 2.54
C HIS A 172 6.98 16.43 2.52
N PRO A 173 8.01 16.76 1.72
CA PRO A 173 8.69 18.07 1.70
C PRO A 173 7.87 19.24 1.13
N SER A 174 6.63 19.02 0.70
CA SER A 174 5.80 20.05 0.03
C SER A 174 5.27 21.14 0.96
N ALA A 175 5.44 20.98 2.27
CA ALA A 175 4.85 21.88 3.27
C ALA A 175 5.78 23.01 3.74
N GLY A 176 6.81 23.43 2.99
CA GLY A 176 7.73 24.52 3.42
C GLY A 176 8.52 24.27 4.72
N ASP A 177 8.19 23.19 5.42
CA ASP A 177 8.74 22.77 6.69
C ASP A 177 9.82 21.73 6.43
N ILE A 178 10.92 21.93 7.15
CA ILE A 178 12.01 20.98 7.27
C ILE A 178 11.40 19.68 7.85
N SER A 179 11.09 18.69 7.00
CA SER A 179 10.65 17.38 7.51
C SER A 179 11.70 16.85 8.46
N THR A 180 11.24 16.57 9.67
CA THR A 180 12.02 15.96 10.72
C THR A 180 11.82 14.46 10.60
N ILE A 181 12.89 13.72 10.33
CA ILE A 181 12.86 12.25 10.43
C ILE A 181 12.75 11.92 11.92
N LYS A 182 11.62 11.36 12.35
CA LYS A 182 11.47 10.81 13.70
C LYS A 182 11.80 9.32 13.66
N GLY A 183 12.87 8.93 14.35
CA GLY A 183 13.22 7.53 14.57
C GLY A 183 12.57 6.98 15.85
N PRO A 184 12.61 5.65 16.07
CA PRO A 184 12.15 5.05 17.31
C PRO A 184 13.02 5.54 18.49
N SER A 185 12.35 5.99 19.56
CA SER A 185 12.97 6.37 20.82
C SER A 185 13.48 5.12 21.55
N VAL A 186 14.68 4.67 21.21
CA VAL A 186 15.44 3.67 21.98
C VAL A 186 16.83 4.25 22.22
N GLY A 187 17.11 4.56 23.49
CA GLY A 187 18.44 4.77 24.06
C GLY A 187 19.49 5.48 23.19
N THR A 188 19.63 6.78 23.39
CA THR A 188 20.87 7.55 23.15
C THR A 188 21.41 7.49 21.72
N ILE A 189 20.77 8.23 20.81
CA ILE A 189 21.37 9.21 19.89
C ILE A 189 20.20 10.08 19.43
N GLU A 190 20.17 11.36 19.83
CA GLU A 190 19.26 12.36 19.27
C GLU A 190 20.10 13.45 18.56
N PRO A 191 19.51 14.25 17.65
CA PRO A 191 18.26 14.04 16.92
C PRO A 191 18.30 14.49 15.45
N SER A 192 17.21 14.19 14.72
CA SER A 192 16.75 14.96 13.55
C SER A 192 17.75 15.16 12.40
N LEU A 193 17.72 14.27 11.40
CA LEU A 193 18.19 14.65 10.07
C LEU A 193 17.13 15.54 9.41
N SER A 194 17.41 16.84 9.38
CA SER A 194 16.75 17.80 8.49
C SER A 194 17.16 17.53 7.03
N TRP A 195 16.26 17.80 6.07
CA TRP A 195 16.50 17.67 4.62
C TRP A 195 17.84 18.22 4.14
N THR A 196 18.33 19.28 4.78
CA THR A 196 19.60 19.94 4.47
C THR A 196 20.83 19.06 4.73
N LYS A 197 20.79 18.14 5.70
CA LYS A 197 21.94 17.27 6.00
C LYS A 197 22.06 16.06 5.06
N ALA A 198 20.94 15.54 4.53
CA ALA A 198 20.98 14.41 3.60
C ALA A 198 21.52 14.79 2.22
N ALA A 199 21.26 16.01 1.74
CA ALA A 199 21.74 16.49 0.45
C ALA A 199 23.27 16.73 0.40
N HIS A 200 23.91 16.91 1.56
CA HIS A 200 25.37 17.07 1.66
C HIS A 200 26.15 15.75 1.75
N LEU A 201 25.46 14.62 1.89
CA LEU A 201 26.09 13.28 1.92
C LEU A 201 26.08 12.59 0.55
N SER A 202 25.59 13.27 -0.49
CA SER A 202 25.48 12.77 -1.87
C SER A 202 26.33 13.57 -2.88
N SER A 203 27.33 14.31 -2.42
CA SER A 203 28.31 15.01 -3.27
C SER A 203 29.69 14.38 -3.14
#